data_AF-A0AAW1Y3R9-F1
#
_entry.id   AF-A0AAW1Y3R9-F1
#
_cell.length_a   1.000
_cell.length_b   1.000
_cell.length_c   1.000
_cell.angle_alpha   90.00
_cell.angle_beta   90.00
_cell.angle_gamma   90.00
#
_symmetry.space_group_name_H-M   'P 1'
#
loop_
_entity.id
_entity.type
_entity.pdbx_description
1 polymer ?
#
loop_
_entity_poly.entity_id
_entity_poly.type
_entity_poly.pdbx_seq_one_letter_code
_entity_poly.pdbx_strand_id
1 'polypeptide(L)'
;MFVAQEIFSSWTHKTDHFQKIHSRTGVPFSSMLFFDDENRNIQAVSKMGVTSVLVSNGVNVGALRQGLAKYSENVNTSEKNKQKWRTKFSKNSNSSEKSSKSSEKNENEEK
;
A
#
# COMPACT_ATOMS: atom_id res chain seq x y z
N MET A 1 9.50 -25.36 -2.38
CA MET A 1 10.43 -24.69 -3.31
C MET A 1 10.20 -23.19 -3.18
N PHE A 2 11.24 -22.36 -3.06
CA PHE A 2 11.09 -20.90 -2.97
C PHE A 2 10.85 -20.30 -4.36
N VAL A 3 9.91 -19.35 -4.46
CA VAL A 3 9.52 -18.71 -5.74
C VAL A 3 10.61 -17.76 -6.26
N ALA A 4 11.33 -17.14 -5.32
CA ALA A 4 12.49 -16.30 -5.61
C ALA A 4 13.67 -16.62 -4.68
N GLN A 5 14.87 -16.71 -5.26
CA GLN A 5 16.15 -16.74 -4.57
C GLN A 5 17.13 -15.94 -5.41
N GLU A 6 17.74 -14.92 -4.82
CA GLU A 6 18.63 -13.99 -5.49
C GLU A 6 19.81 -13.67 -4.57
N ILE A 7 21.02 -13.66 -5.12
CA ILE A 7 22.23 -13.21 -4.43
C ILE A 7 22.66 -11.93 -5.12
N PHE A 8 22.85 -10.89 -4.34
CA PHE A 8 23.26 -9.59 -4.84
C PHE A 8 24.57 -9.17 -4.20
N SER A 9 25.45 -8.56 -5.00
CA SER A 9 26.67 -7.98 -4.47
C SER A 9 26.35 -6.77 -3.59
N SER A 10 27.16 -6.56 -2.56
CA SER A 10 27.03 -5.48 -1.58
C SER A 10 27.08 -4.07 -2.19
N TRP A 11 27.50 -3.95 -3.44
CA TRP A 11 27.60 -2.67 -4.16
C TRP A 11 26.26 -2.15 -4.69
N THR A 12 25.26 -3.01 -4.84
CA THR A 12 23.95 -2.64 -5.41
C THR A 12 22.96 -2.25 -4.31
N HIS A 13 22.20 -1.16 -4.52
CA HIS A 13 21.24 -0.66 -3.54
C HIS A 13 20.11 -1.68 -3.32
N LYS A 14 19.72 -1.91 -2.07
CA LYS A 14 18.61 -2.84 -1.72
C LYS A 14 17.29 -2.46 -2.38
N THR A 15 17.07 -1.19 -2.71
CA THR A 15 15.90 -0.75 -3.48
C THR A 15 15.76 -1.49 -4.80
N ASP A 16 16.88 -1.72 -5.49
CA ASP A 16 16.91 -2.39 -6.80
C ASP A 16 16.65 -3.90 -6.62
N HIS A 17 17.09 -4.48 -5.51
CA HIS A 17 16.82 -5.88 -5.17
C HIS A 17 15.32 -6.07 -4.95
N PHE A 18 14.70 -5.19 -4.17
CA PHE A 18 13.28 -5.22 -3.91
C PHE A 18 12.46 -5.01 -5.19
N GLN A 19 12.89 -4.14 -6.11
CA GLN A 19 12.25 -4.00 -7.42
C GLN A 19 12.29 -5.30 -8.24
N LYS A 20 13.42 -6.01 -8.25
CA LYS A 20 13.55 -7.30 -8.94
C LYS A 20 12.66 -8.39 -8.31
N ILE A 21 12.68 -8.50 -6.98
CA ILE A 21 11.83 -9.42 -6.23
C ILE A 21 10.35 -9.13 -6.51
N HIS A 22 9.94 -7.86 -6.45
CA HIS A 22 8.57 -7.45 -6.78
C HIS A 22 8.19 -7.84 -8.20
N SER A 23 9.04 -7.53 -9.19
CA SER A 23 8.81 -7.84 -10.60
C SER A 23 8.67 -9.35 -10.85
N ARG A 24 9.48 -10.17 -10.15
CA ARG A 24 9.49 -11.62 -10.31
C ARG A 24 8.36 -12.32 -9.56
N THR A 25 7.95 -11.81 -8.40
CA THR A 25 6.97 -12.47 -7.53
C THR A 25 5.57 -11.89 -7.61
N GLY A 26 5.41 -10.65 -8.09
CA GLY A 26 4.16 -9.89 -8.05
C GLY A 26 3.72 -9.46 -6.65
N VAL A 27 4.49 -9.78 -5.60
CA VAL A 27 4.14 -9.45 -4.22
C VAL A 27 4.26 -7.93 -4.01
N PRO A 28 3.23 -7.23 -3.52
CA PRO A 28 3.33 -5.79 -3.22
C PRO A 28 4.34 -5.52 -2.10
N PHE A 29 5.03 -4.39 -2.14
CA PHE A 29 5.98 -3.99 -1.08
C PHE A 29 5.33 -3.96 0.31
N SER A 30 4.08 -3.48 0.40
CA SER A 30 3.30 -3.48 1.65
C SER A 30 3.07 -4.86 2.25
N SER A 31 3.25 -5.91 1.46
CA SER A 31 3.08 -7.31 1.83
C SER A 31 4.42 -8.02 2.07
N MET A 32 5.52 -7.29 2.20
CA MET A 32 6.85 -7.82 2.48
C MET A 32 7.33 -7.49 3.90
N LEU A 33 8.06 -8.43 4.50
CA LEU A 33 8.76 -8.29 5.77
C LEU A 33 10.27 -8.48 5.53
N PHE A 34 11.07 -7.51 5.98
CA PHE A 34 12.50 -7.43 5.71
C PHE A 34 13.30 -7.28 7.01
N PHE A 35 14.38 -8.06 7.13
CA PHE A 35 15.35 -7.98 8.21
C PHE A 35 16.73 -7.71 7.63
N ASP A 36 17.45 -6.75 8.20
CA ASP A 36 18.81 -6.38 7.78
C ASP A 36 19.52 -5.72 8.97
N ASP A 37 20.84 -5.86 9.03
CA ASP A 37 21.68 -5.29 10.07
C ASP A 37 22.19 -3.87 9.75
N GLU A 38 22.08 -3.46 8.48
CA GLU A 38 22.50 -2.14 8.03
C GLU A 38 21.32 -1.15 8.05
N ASN A 39 21.38 -0.16 8.96
CA ASN A 39 20.32 0.83 9.11
C ASN A 39 20.04 1.63 7.83
N ARG A 40 21.06 1.86 6.98
CA ARG A 40 20.86 2.51 5.67
C ARG A 40 19.90 1.70 4.79
N ASN A 41 20.01 0.38 4.79
CA ASN A 41 19.14 -0.51 4.02
C ASN A 41 17.70 -0.47 4.56
N ILE A 42 17.55 -0.53 5.88
CA ILE A 42 16.25 -0.43 6.56
C ILE A 42 15.53 0.87 6.19
N GLN A 43 16.24 2.01 6.23
CA GLN A 43 15.64 3.30 5.88
C GLN A 43 15.24 3.38 4.40
N ALA A 44 16.09 2.90 3.49
CA ALA A 44 15.81 2.94 2.05
C ALA A 44 14.60 2.06 1.70
N VAL A 45 14.57 0.83 2.21
CA VAL A 45 13.52 -0.16 1.89
C VAL A 45 12.20 0.18 2.59
N SER A 46 12.22 0.74 3.80
CA SER A 46 11.00 1.20 4.49
C SER A 46 10.23 2.25 3.69
N LYS A 47 10.95 3.14 2.96
CA LYS A 47 10.32 4.17 2.11
C LYS A 47 9.54 3.57 0.92
N MET A 48 9.85 2.33 0.53
CA MET A 48 9.11 1.61 -0.50
C MET A 48 7.80 1.00 0.02
N GLY A 49 7.53 1.08 1.33
CA GLY A 49 6.34 0.51 1.97
C GLY A 49 6.55 -0.89 2.57
N VAL A 50 7.78 -1.42 2.53
CA VAL A 50 8.14 -2.70 3.14
C VAL A 50 8.22 -2.58 4.65
N THR A 51 7.69 -3.55 5.39
CA THR A 51 7.91 -3.62 6.84
C THR A 51 9.34 -4.04 7.09
N SER A 52 10.18 -3.11 7.54
CA SER A 52 11.62 -3.37 7.76
C SER A 52 11.97 -3.36 9.24
N VAL A 53 12.85 -4.27 9.65
CA VAL A 53 13.31 -4.48 11.03
C VAL A 53 14.83 -4.53 11.05
N LEU A 54 15.43 -3.58 11.78
CA LEU A 54 16.86 -3.56 12.04
C LEU A 54 17.22 -4.67 13.02
N VAL A 55 18.21 -5.51 12.69
CA VAL A 55 18.67 -6.60 13.55
C VAL A 55 20.18 -6.50 13.81
N SER A 56 20.60 -6.38 15.06
CA SER A 56 22.04 -6.22 15.37
C SER A 56 22.81 -7.54 15.41
N ASN A 57 22.15 -8.66 15.74
CA ASN A 57 22.78 -9.98 15.91
C ASN A 57 22.11 -11.03 15.00
N GLY A 58 21.75 -10.63 13.79
CA GLY A 58 21.00 -11.45 12.86
C GLY A 58 19.57 -11.76 13.30
N VAL A 59 18.89 -12.60 12.50
CA VAL A 59 17.50 -12.98 12.76
C VAL A 59 17.45 -14.13 13.76
N ASN A 60 16.86 -13.87 14.93
CA ASN A 60 16.50 -14.89 15.91
C ASN A 60 14.97 -14.97 16.06
N VAL A 61 14.48 -15.91 16.87
CA VAL A 61 13.04 -16.12 17.09
C VAL A 61 12.35 -14.87 17.67
N GLY A 62 13.05 -14.12 18.53
CA GLY A 62 12.55 -12.85 19.06
C GLY A 62 12.38 -11.79 17.97
N ALA A 63 13.41 -11.59 17.15
CA ALA A 63 13.37 -10.67 16.00
C ALA A 63 12.25 -11.05 15.02
N LEU A 64 12.11 -12.34 14.71
CA LEU A 64 11.03 -12.83 13.84
C LEU A 64 9.65 -12.53 14.42
N ARG A 65 9.42 -12.82 15.70
CA ARG A 65 8.14 -12.53 16.39
C ARG A 65 7.83 -11.03 16.36
N GLN A 66 8.82 -10.19 16.67
CA GLN A 66 8.69 -8.73 16.63
C GLN A 66 8.35 -8.25 15.21
N GLY A 67 9.05 -8.78 14.19
CA GLY A 67 8.81 -8.41 12.80
C GLY A 67 7.42 -8.79 12.32
N LEU A 68 6.93 -9.98 12.67
CA LEU A 68 5.57 -10.43 12.34
C LEU A 68 4.50 -9.58 13.04
N ALA A 69 4.70 -9.21 14.31
CA ALA A 69 3.79 -8.32 15.03
C ALA A 69 3.73 -6.93 14.37
N LYS A 70 4.88 -6.33 14.07
CA LYS A 70 4.98 -5.05 13.37
C LYS A 70 4.33 -5.10 11.98
N TYR A 71 4.55 -6.18 11.23
CA TYR A 71 3.93 -6.39 9.93
C TYR A 71 2.40 -6.43 10.04
N SER A 72 1.86 -7.20 10.98
CA SER A 72 0.42 -7.27 11.21
C SER A 72 -0.19 -5.92 11.58
N GLU A 73 0.49 -5.13 12.43
CA GLU A 73 0.04 -3.78 12.80
C GLU A 73 0.01 -2.83 11.60
N ASN A 74 1.04 -2.86 10.76
CA ASN A 74 1.12 -2.05 9.53
C ASN A 74 -0.01 -2.38 8.56
N VAL A 75 -0.29 -3.68 8.35
CA VAL A 75 -1.41 -4.15 7.52
C VAL A 75 -2.74 -3.63 8.07
N ASN A 76 -2.97 -3.79 9.37
CA ASN A 76 -4.20 -3.33 10.02
C ASN A 76 -4.38 -1.81 9.91
N THR A 77 -3.29 -1.05 10.06
CA THR A 77 -3.29 0.41 9.94
C THR A 77 -3.63 0.84 8.51
N SER A 78 -3.04 0.18 7.51
CA SER A 78 -3.34 0.43 6.10
C SER A 78 -4.83 0.20 5.79
N GLU A 79 -5.40 -0.91 6.25
CA GLU A 79 -6.82 -1.23 6.02
C GLU A 79 -7.77 -0.27 6.74
N LYS A 80 -7.47 0.10 8.00
CA LYS A 80 -8.24 1.13 8.73
C LYS A 80 -8.22 2.47 8.00
N ASN A 81 -7.05 2.88 7.49
CA ASN A 81 -6.92 4.11 6.73
C ASN A 81 -7.73 4.06 5.44
N LYS A 82 -7.63 2.98 4.65
CA LYS A 82 -8.46 2.79 3.45
C LYS A 82 -9.96 2.88 3.77
N GLN A 83 -10.41 2.22 4.83
CA GLN A 83 -11.81 2.25 5.23
C GLN A 83 -12.26 3.65 5.63
N LYS A 84 -11.44 4.39 6.39
CA LYS A 84 -11.71 5.79 6.76
C LYS A 84 -11.81 6.70 5.53
N TRP A 85 -10.94 6.52 4.53
CA TRP A 85 -11.02 7.25 3.27
C TRP A 85 -12.31 6.93 2.51
N ARG A 86 -12.64 5.64 2.36
CA ARG A 86 -13.88 5.21 1.70
C ARG A 86 -15.12 5.80 2.35
N THR A 87 -15.25 5.71 3.68
CA THR A 87 -16.43 6.24 4.38
C THR A 87 -16.52 7.77 4.33
N LYS A 88 -15.37 8.48 4.33
CA LYS A 88 -15.32 9.95 4.29
C LYS A 88 -15.69 10.50 2.90
N PHE A 89 -15.28 9.84 1.82
CA PHE A 89 -15.42 10.37 0.46
C PHE A 89 -16.47 9.67 -0.40
N SER A 90 -17.01 8.52 0.03
CA SER A 90 -18.10 7.83 -0.69
C SER A 90 -19.50 8.42 -0.44
N LYS A 91 -19.66 9.39 0.47
CA LYS A 91 -20.97 10.00 0.80
C LYS A 91 -21.43 11.11 -0.16
N ASN A 92 -20.68 11.43 -1.21
CA ASN A 92 -20.94 12.65 -2.01
C ASN A 92 -21.32 12.41 -3.49
N SER A 93 -21.79 11.22 -3.88
CA SER A 93 -22.10 10.90 -5.29
C SER A 93 -23.60 10.80 -5.65
N ASN A 94 -24.54 11.16 -4.77
CA ASN A 94 -25.99 11.11 -5.05
C ASN A 94 -26.68 12.49 -4.96
N SER A 95 -26.17 13.53 -5.63
CA SER A 95 -26.94 14.78 -5.79
C SER A 95 -26.68 15.53 -7.10
N SER A 96 -26.85 14.87 -8.25
CA SER A 96 -26.92 15.61 -9.52
C SER A 96 -27.61 14.84 -10.65
N GLU A 97 -28.84 14.37 -10.45
CA GLU A 97 -29.74 14.01 -11.56
C GLU A 97 -31.18 14.43 -11.22
N LYS A 98 -31.47 15.73 -11.33
CA LYS A 98 -32.82 16.22 -11.65
C LYS A 98 -32.78 17.67 -12.15
N SER A 99 -32.42 17.86 -13.41
CA SER A 99 -32.80 19.06 -14.15
C SER A 99 -32.62 18.83 -15.64
N SER A 100 -33.64 18.28 -16.29
CA SER A 100 -33.86 18.49 -17.72
C SER A 100 -35.30 18.15 -18.10
N LYS A 101 -36.05 19.25 -18.34
CA LYS A 101 -37.03 19.43 -19.43
C LYS A 101 -38.42 18.76 -19.31
N SER A 102 -39.42 19.57 -18.93
CA SER A 102 -40.70 19.68 -19.66
C SER A 102 -41.58 20.78 -19.06
N SER A 103 -41.43 22.01 -19.56
CA SER A 103 -42.49 23.02 -19.52
C SER A 103 -42.59 23.60 -20.93
N GLU A 104 -43.28 22.86 -21.77
CA GLU A 104 -43.73 23.32 -23.09
C GLU A 104 -44.87 24.32 -22.87
N LYS A 105 -44.67 25.49 -23.48
CA LYS A 105 -45.64 26.57 -23.63
C LYS A 105 -46.88 26.03 -24.34
N ASN A 106 -48.06 26.47 -23.94
CA ASN A 106 -49.19 26.70 -24.84
C ASN A 106 -50.16 27.68 -24.16
N GLU A 107 -50.23 28.89 -24.68
CA GLU A 107 -51.42 29.77 -24.67
C GLU A 107 -51.15 30.93 -25.65
N ASN A 108 -51.43 30.68 -26.92
CA ASN A 108 -52.09 31.63 -27.82
C ASN A 108 -53.60 31.29 -27.68
N GLU A 109 -54.59 32.18 -27.76
CA GLU A 109 -54.73 33.35 -28.63
C GLU A 109 -55.94 34.19 -28.17
N GLU A 110 -55.91 35.43 -28.64
CA GLU A 110 -56.82 36.57 -28.56
C GLU A 110 -58.26 36.32 -29.07
N LYS A 111 -59.29 36.66 -28.24
CA LYS A 111 -60.54 37.41 -28.53
C LYS A 111 -61.73 37.01 -27.66
#